data_AF-A0ABD5DCN5-F1
#
_entry.id   AF-A0ABD5DCN5-F1
#
_cell.length_a   1.000
_cell.length_b   1.000
_cell.length_c   1.000
_cell.angle_alpha   90.00
_cell.angle_beta   90.00
_cell.angle_gamma   90.00
#
_symmetry.space_group_name_H-M   'P 1'
#
loop_
_entity.id
_entity.type
_entity.pdbx_description
1 polymer ?
#
loop_
_entity_poly.entity_id
_entity_poly.type
_entity_poly.pdbx_seq_one_letter_code
_entity_poly.pdbx_strand_id
1 'polypeptide(L)'
;RKVPSFIVTLAGMLAFRGILIGITNGTTVSPTSPAMSQIGQSYLPDGIGFGIGVVGMAVFIVWQWRGRMRRQALGLATSSSTAAVGRQAITAVIVLGAIWLLNDYRGVPTPVLILAALLLAGLFMATRTAFGRRIYAIGGNESAARLAGVPIVKAKIFVYAFSGLCAAFVGLIVASQLQTAHPMSGNMFEMDAIGATVLGGT
;
A
#
# COMPACT_ATOMS: atom_id res chain seq x y z
N ARG A 1 12.88 -12.15 27.62
CA ARG A 1 12.14 -10.87 27.52
C ARG A 1 12.06 -10.52 26.03
N LYS A 2 10.87 -10.29 25.45
CA LYS A 2 10.76 -9.92 24.02
C LYS A 2 11.17 -8.45 23.87
N VAL A 3 12.12 -8.14 22.99
CA VAL A 3 12.48 -6.75 22.67
C VAL A 3 11.35 -6.16 21.83
N PRO A 4 10.88 -4.93 22.10
CA PRO A 4 9.88 -4.26 21.28
C PRO A 4 10.34 -4.15 19.83
N SER A 5 9.45 -4.44 18.88
CA SER A 5 9.75 -4.41 17.45
C SER A 5 10.19 -3.03 16.97
N PHE A 6 9.63 -1.95 17.55
CA PHE A 6 10.00 -0.58 17.24
C PHE A 6 11.49 -0.28 17.49
N ILE A 7 12.05 -0.82 18.59
CA ILE A 7 13.48 -0.63 18.91
C ILE A 7 14.35 -1.31 17.86
N VAL A 8 13.96 -2.51 17.42
CA VAL A 8 14.71 -3.26 16.41
C VAL A 8 14.65 -2.59 15.05
N THR A 9 13.48 -2.06 14.64
CA THR A 9 13.33 -1.35 13.36
C THR A 9 14.08 -0.01 13.37
N LEU A 10 14.03 0.74 14.48
CA LEU A 10 14.78 2.00 14.62
C LEU A 10 16.30 1.76 14.63
N ALA A 11 16.76 0.77 15.38
CA ALA A 11 18.17 0.38 15.39
C ALA A 11 18.64 -0.09 14.01
N GLY A 12 17.81 -0.86 13.30
CA GLY A 12 18.08 -1.29 11.92
C GLY A 12 18.24 -0.10 10.97
N MET A 13 17.32 0.87 11.03
CA MET A 13 17.43 2.11 10.24
C MET A 13 18.73 2.86 10.52
N LEU A 14 19.08 3.05 11.80
CA LEU A 14 20.33 3.73 12.18
C LEU A 14 21.57 2.99 11.69
N ALA A 15 21.57 1.65 11.76
CA ALA A 15 22.67 0.82 11.25
C ALA A 15 22.81 0.96 9.73
N PHE A 16 21.71 0.81 8.96
CA PHE A 16 21.73 0.98 7.51
C PHE A 16 22.13 2.40 7.11
N ARG A 17 21.66 3.41 7.84
CA ARG A 17 22.04 4.81 7.62
C ARG A 17 23.53 5.04 7.85
N GLY A 18 24.08 4.49 8.94
CA GLY A 18 25.52 4.56 9.22
C GLY A 18 26.35 3.91 8.12
N ILE A 19 25.94 2.73 7.64
CA ILE A 19 26.58 2.05 6.50
C ILE A 19 26.52 2.92 5.24
N LEU A 20 25.34 3.49 4.92
CA LEU A 20 25.18 4.36 3.76
C LEU A 20 26.05 5.61 3.86
N ILE A 21 26.11 6.27 5.01
CA ILE A 21 27.01 7.43 5.22
C ILE A 21 28.47 7.01 5.02
N GLY A 22 28.88 5.85 5.54
CA GLY A 22 30.23 5.33 5.38
C GLY A 22 30.60 5.03 3.91
N ILE A 23 29.66 4.49 3.12
CA ILE A 23 29.89 4.19 1.70
C ILE A 23 29.86 5.46 0.84
N THR A 24 28.95 6.39 1.13
CA THR A 24 28.71 7.59 0.32
C THR A 24 29.53 8.80 0.76
N ASN A 25 30.33 8.68 1.82
CA ASN A 25 31.00 9.79 2.50
C ASN A 25 30.05 10.96 2.85
N GLY A 26 28.76 10.64 3.07
CA GLY A 26 27.72 11.64 3.35
C GLY A 26 27.28 12.50 2.15
N THR A 27 27.72 12.18 0.93
CA THR A 27 27.37 12.94 -0.28
C THR A 27 26.09 12.43 -0.95
N THR A 28 25.49 13.28 -1.77
CA THR A 28 24.32 12.92 -2.59
C THR A 28 24.77 12.11 -3.80
N VAL A 29 24.19 10.92 -3.98
CA VAL A 29 24.46 10.07 -5.14
C VAL A 29 23.27 10.15 -6.08
N SER A 30 23.52 10.50 -7.34
CA SER A 30 22.46 10.62 -8.35
C SER A 30 22.37 9.35 -9.19
N PRO A 31 21.20 8.70 -9.33
CA PRO A 31 21.04 7.56 -10.21
C PRO A 31 21.13 8.03 -11.67
N THR A 32 22.19 7.64 -12.38
CA THR A 32 22.42 8.02 -13.79
C THR A 32 21.77 7.07 -14.79
N SER A 33 21.04 6.04 -14.34
CA SER A 33 20.48 5.04 -15.25
C SER A 33 19.12 5.49 -15.82
N PRO A 34 18.93 5.41 -17.16
CA PRO A 34 17.67 5.76 -17.80
C PRO A 34 16.47 4.96 -17.27
N ALA A 35 16.68 3.70 -16.88
CA ALA A 35 15.65 2.84 -16.30
C ALA A 35 15.09 3.39 -14.97
N MET A 36 15.93 4.03 -14.15
CA MET A 36 15.50 4.60 -12.87
C MET A 36 14.66 5.86 -13.10
N SER A 37 15.02 6.69 -14.07
CA SER A 37 14.21 7.85 -14.47
C SER A 37 12.81 7.44 -14.96
N GLN A 38 12.69 6.32 -15.70
CA GLN A 38 11.41 5.82 -16.16
C GLN A 38 10.50 5.35 -15.02
N ILE A 39 11.03 4.74 -13.96
CA ILE A 39 10.21 4.29 -12.82
C ILE A 39 9.63 5.47 -12.03
N GLY A 40 10.41 6.54 -11.87
CA GLY A 40 10.02 7.69 -11.04
C GLY A 40 9.24 8.78 -11.76
N GLN A 41 9.55 9.04 -13.03
CA GLN A 41 9.09 10.23 -13.77
C GLN A 41 8.23 9.88 -14.99
N SER A 42 7.92 8.61 -15.23
CA SER A 42 7.00 8.25 -16.33
C SER A 42 5.55 8.49 -15.97
N TYR A 43 4.82 8.99 -16.96
CA TYR A 43 3.38 9.16 -16.91
C TYR A 43 2.73 8.20 -17.89
N LEU A 44 1.57 7.65 -17.52
CA LEU A 44 0.78 6.90 -18.48
C LEU A 44 0.25 7.82 -19.57
N PRO A 45 0.29 7.40 -20.85
CA PRO A 45 -0.41 8.10 -21.91
C PRO A 45 -1.89 8.26 -21.58
N ASP A 46 -2.43 9.43 -21.90
CA ASP A 46 -3.76 9.90 -21.49
C ASP A 46 -4.90 8.89 -21.74
N GLY A 47 -4.86 8.19 -22.87
CA GLY A 47 -5.85 7.18 -23.23
C GLY A 47 -5.85 5.93 -22.34
N ILE A 48 -4.69 5.52 -21.83
CA ILE A 48 -4.55 4.31 -21.00
C ILE A 48 -4.93 4.61 -19.55
N GLY A 49 -4.58 5.80 -19.05
CA GLY A 49 -4.96 6.25 -17.71
C GLY A 49 -6.49 6.31 -17.53
N PHE A 50 -7.19 6.85 -18.54
CA PHE A 50 -8.66 6.88 -18.54
C PHE A 50 -9.26 5.47 -18.61
N GLY A 51 -8.71 4.59 -19.46
CA GLY A 51 -9.13 3.20 -19.57
C GLY A 51 -9.03 2.43 -18.25
N ILE A 52 -7.88 2.51 -17.56
CA ILE A 52 -7.69 1.87 -16.25
C ILE A 52 -8.64 2.45 -15.21
N GLY A 53 -8.84 3.76 -15.20
CA GLY A 53 -9.76 4.43 -14.27
C GLY A 53 -11.22 3.99 -14.44
N VAL A 54 -11.70 3.94 -15.69
CA VAL A 54 -13.05 3.48 -16.03
C VAL A 54 -13.23 1.99 -15.72
N VAL A 55 -12.23 1.16 -16.06
CA VAL A 55 -12.26 -0.27 -15.73
C VAL A 55 -12.24 -0.50 -14.22
N GLY A 56 -11.40 0.23 -13.48
CA GLY A 56 -11.34 0.19 -12.02
C GLY A 56 -12.67 0.58 -11.38
N MET A 57 -13.33 1.62 -11.90
CA MET A 57 -14.66 2.05 -11.48
C MET A 57 -15.72 0.97 -11.76
N ALA A 58 -15.72 0.41 -12.97
CA ALA A 58 -16.63 -0.65 -13.35
C ALA A 58 -16.44 -1.90 -12.47
N VAL A 59 -15.21 -2.30 -12.19
CA VAL A 59 -14.89 -3.41 -11.28
C VAL A 59 -15.36 -3.11 -9.87
N PHE A 60 -15.19 -1.88 -9.37
CA PHE A 60 -15.66 -1.48 -8.04
C PHE A 60 -17.18 -1.55 -7.93
N ILE A 61 -17.90 -1.04 -8.93
CA ILE A 61 -19.37 -1.09 -9.01
C ILE A 61 -19.85 -2.56 -9.07
N VAL A 62 -19.25 -3.39 -9.92
CA VAL A 62 -19.59 -4.82 -10.04
C VAL A 62 -19.28 -5.58 -8.75
N TRP A 63 -18.17 -5.27 -8.08
CA TRP A 63 -17.80 -5.86 -6.80
C TRP A 63 -18.79 -5.49 -5.69
N GLN A 64 -19.20 -4.23 -5.61
CA GLN A 64 -20.23 -3.77 -4.67
C GLN A 64 -21.58 -4.41 -4.96
N TRP A 65 -21.97 -4.51 -6.23
CA TRP A 65 -23.24 -5.13 -6.62
C TRP A 65 -23.25 -6.63 -6.32
N ARG A 66 -22.18 -7.36 -6.65
CA ARG A 66 -22.03 -8.78 -6.27
C ARG A 66 -22.03 -8.96 -4.74
N GLY A 67 -21.40 -8.06 -4.00
CA GLY A 67 -21.41 -8.06 -2.53
C GLY A 67 -22.83 -7.86 -1.97
N ARG A 68 -23.61 -6.97 -2.59
CA ARG A 68 -25.02 -6.75 -2.24
C ARG A 68 -25.89 -7.97 -2.56
N MET A 69 -25.76 -8.54 -3.75
CA MET A 69 -26.50 -9.75 -4.15
C MET A 69 -26.21 -10.92 -3.20
N ARG A 70 -24.94 -11.10 -2.79
CA ARG A 70 -24.57 -12.10 -1.76
C ARG A 70 -25.21 -11.82 -0.41
N ARG A 71 -25.35 -10.55 0.00
CA ARG A 71 -26.00 -10.17 1.26
C ARG A 71 -27.52 -10.33 1.23
N GLN A 72 -28.14 -10.07 0.08
CA GLN A 72 -29.57 -10.29 -0.15
C GLN A 72 -29.92 -11.78 -0.18
N ALA A 73 -29.08 -12.62 -0.79
CA ALA A 73 -29.24 -14.08 -0.76
C ALA A 73 -29.10 -14.67 0.67
N LEU A 74 -28.48 -13.94 1.61
CA LEU A 74 -28.30 -14.33 3.01
C LEU A 74 -29.33 -13.69 3.96
N GLY A 75 -30.32 -12.95 3.46
CA GLY A 75 -31.41 -12.39 4.27
C GLY A 75 -31.01 -11.30 5.28
N LEU A 76 -29.82 -10.69 5.14
CA LEU A 76 -29.33 -9.65 6.05
C LEU A 76 -29.96 -8.28 5.72
N ALA A 77 -30.24 -7.46 6.73
CA ALA A 77 -30.80 -6.11 6.57
C ALA A 77 -29.90 -5.24 5.66
N THR A 78 -30.35 -4.96 4.44
CA THR A 78 -29.62 -4.08 3.52
C THR A 78 -30.05 -2.64 3.74
N SER A 79 -29.09 -1.71 3.84
CA SER A 79 -29.36 -0.27 3.83
C SER A 79 -30.20 0.13 2.61
N SER A 80 -30.94 1.25 2.71
CA SER A 80 -31.78 1.73 1.62
C SER A 80 -31.00 1.82 0.30
N SER A 81 -31.62 1.36 -0.80
CA SER A 81 -31.01 1.36 -2.13
C SER A 81 -30.48 2.74 -2.53
N THR A 82 -31.15 3.80 -2.10
CA THR A 82 -30.84 5.20 -2.40
C THR A 82 -29.57 5.69 -1.70
N ALA A 83 -29.35 5.38 -0.43
CA ALA A 83 -28.14 5.79 0.28
C ALA A 83 -26.87 5.08 -0.25
N ALA A 84 -27.01 3.81 -0.66
CA ALA A 84 -25.91 3.06 -1.26
C ALA A 84 -25.51 3.61 -2.64
N VAL A 85 -26.50 3.86 -3.50
CA VAL A 85 -26.27 4.42 -4.85
C VAL A 85 -25.75 5.86 -4.77
N GLY A 86 -26.26 6.67 -3.84
CA GLY A 86 -25.77 8.03 -3.62
C GLY A 86 -24.30 8.07 -3.20
N ARG A 87 -23.88 7.22 -2.25
CA ARG A 87 -22.47 7.12 -1.85
C ARG A 87 -21.57 6.61 -2.98
N GLN A 88 -22.06 5.68 -3.79
CA GLN A 88 -21.37 5.17 -4.98
C GLN A 88 -21.18 6.26 -6.05
N ALA A 89 -22.22 7.06 -6.31
CA ALA A 89 -22.16 8.16 -7.26
C ALA A 89 -21.14 9.22 -6.81
N ILE A 90 -21.11 9.56 -5.52
CA ILE A 90 -20.12 10.51 -4.98
C ILE A 90 -18.70 9.97 -5.16
N THR A 91 -18.43 8.71 -4.81
CA THR A 91 -17.10 8.11 -5.02
C THR A 91 -16.72 8.06 -6.50
N ALA A 92 -17.69 7.82 -7.39
CA ALA A 92 -17.46 7.77 -8.82
C ALA A 92 -17.09 9.16 -9.38
N VAL A 93 -17.83 10.20 -8.96
CA VAL A 93 -17.57 11.59 -9.37
C VAL A 93 -16.20 12.06 -8.87
N ILE A 94 -15.83 11.75 -7.62
CA ILE A 94 -14.52 12.13 -7.07
C ILE A 94 -13.39 11.45 -7.85
N VAL A 95 -13.49 10.15 -8.11
CA VAL A 95 -12.43 9.40 -8.81
C VAL A 95 -12.34 9.83 -10.27
N LEU A 96 -13.47 9.96 -10.98
CA LEU A 96 -13.47 10.38 -12.39
C LEU A 96 -13.03 11.84 -12.54
N GLY A 97 -13.42 12.73 -11.63
CA GLY A 97 -12.95 14.11 -11.59
C GLY A 97 -11.46 14.21 -11.31
N ALA A 98 -10.92 13.39 -10.40
CA ALA A 98 -9.48 13.33 -10.14
C ALA A 98 -8.70 12.80 -11.36
N ILE A 99 -9.22 11.77 -12.06
CA ILE A 99 -8.61 11.25 -13.29
C ILE A 99 -8.61 12.35 -14.37
N TRP A 100 -9.72 13.07 -14.55
CA TRP A 100 -9.82 14.14 -15.55
C TRP A 100 -8.81 15.27 -15.27
N LEU A 101 -8.71 15.70 -14.00
CA LEU A 101 -7.76 16.73 -13.58
C LEU A 101 -6.29 16.31 -13.76
N LEU A 102 -5.97 15.05 -13.42
CA LEU A 102 -4.61 14.52 -13.59
C LEU A 102 -4.23 14.39 -15.07
N ASN A 103 -5.20 14.06 -15.91
CA ASN A 103 -5.02 13.92 -17.35
C ASN A 103 -4.75 15.25 -18.05
N ASP A 104 -5.37 16.33 -17.58
CA ASP A 104 -5.15 17.68 -18.12
C ASP A 104 -3.74 18.23 -17.84
N TYR A 105 -3.06 17.72 -16.80
CA TYR A 105 -1.72 18.15 -16.43
C TYR A 105 -0.62 17.39 -17.18
N ARG A 106 -0.52 16.05 -16.99
CA ARG A 106 0.49 15.18 -17.64
C ARG A 106 0.09 13.68 -17.68
N GLY A 107 -1.15 13.33 -17.32
CA GLY A 107 -1.57 11.94 -17.16
C GLY A 107 -1.35 11.39 -15.74
N VAL A 108 -1.56 10.08 -15.56
CA VAL A 108 -1.43 9.42 -14.25
C VAL A 108 0.03 9.00 -14.02
N PRO A 109 0.68 9.43 -12.92
CA PRO A 109 2.06 9.02 -12.61
C PRO A 109 2.14 7.50 -12.41
N THR A 110 3.13 6.84 -13.02
CA THR A 110 3.34 5.39 -12.83
C THR A 110 3.58 4.97 -11.38
N PRO A 111 4.25 5.77 -10.50
CA PRO A 111 4.38 5.43 -9.09
C PRO A 111 3.05 5.23 -8.37
N VAL A 112 2.04 6.03 -8.72
CA VAL A 112 0.69 5.96 -8.11
C VAL A 112 0.02 4.64 -8.48
N LEU A 113 0.19 4.17 -9.71
CA LEU A 113 -0.36 2.88 -10.15
C LEU A 113 0.34 1.70 -9.51
N ILE A 114 1.67 1.75 -9.35
CA ILE A 114 2.42 0.73 -8.62
C ILE A 114 1.93 0.66 -7.17
N LEU A 115 1.73 1.81 -6.53
CA LEU A 115 1.21 1.88 -5.16
C LEU A 115 -0.23 1.36 -5.08
N ALA A 116 -1.10 1.72 -6.02
CA ALA A 116 -2.46 1.19 -6.11
C ALA A 116 -2.49 -0.34 -6.31
N ALA A 117 -1.62 -0.86 -7.17
CA ALA A 117 -1.49 -2.30 -7.41
C ALA A 117 -1.01 -3.05 -6.15
N LEU A 118 0.01 -2.52 -5.46
CA LEU A 118 0.49 -3.05 -4.18
C LEU A 118 -0.59 -3.02 -3.11
N LEU A 119 -1.36 -1.94 -3.03
CA LEU A 119 -2.48 -1.80 -2.12
C LEU A 119 -3.58 -2.84 -2.40
N LEU A 120 -3.98 -3.01 -3.67
CA LEU A 120 -4.98 -4.00 -4.05
C LEU A 120 -4.51 -5.43 -3.79
N ALA A 121 -3.24 -5.73 -4.09
CA ALA A 121 -2.64 -7.02 -3.78
C ALA A 121 -2.60 -7.28 -2.27
N GLY A 122 -2.20 -6.28 -1.47
CA GLY A 122 -2.20 -6.34 -0.02
C GLY A 122 -3.61 -6.55 0.57
N LEU A 123 -4.60 -5.81 0.07
CA LEU A 123 -5.99 -5.91 0.50
C LEU A 123 -6.60 -7.29 0.15
N PHE A 124 -6.31 -7.79 -1.06
CA PHE A 124 -6.71 -9.11 -1.47
C PHE A 124 -6.06 -10.19 -0.59
N MET A 125 -4.76 -10.08 -0.33
CA MET A 125 -4.04 -10.99 0.56
C MET A 125 -4.64 -10.96 1.98
N ALA A 126 -4.92 -9.78 2.52
CA ALA A 126 -5.46 -9.61 3.87
C ALA A 126 -6.89 -10.17 4.00
N THR A 127 -7.77 -9.93 3.02
CA THR A 127 -9.21 -10.22 3.14
C THR A 127 -9.63 -11.56 2.54
N ARG A 128 -8.93 -12.05 1.51
CA ARG A 128 -9.36 -13.24 0.75
C ARG A 128 -8.50 -14.47 0.98
N THR A 129 -7.32 -14.35 1.56
CA THR A 129 -6.43 -15.51 1.76
C THR A 129 -6.50 -16.08 3.17
N ALA A 130 -6.18 -17.37 3.31
CA ALA A 130 -6.02 -18.02 4.61
C ALA A 130 -4.89 -17.39 5.43
N PHE A 131 -3.88 -16.83 4.76
CA PHE A 131 -2.76 -16.15 5.40
C PHE A 131 -3.22 -14.85 6.09
N GLY A 132 -4.02 -14.02 5.41
CA GLY A 132 -4.59 -12.81 5.99
C GLY A 132 -5.40 -13.10 7.27
N ARG A 133 -6.28 -14.11 7.24
CA ARG A 133 -7.06 -14.54 8.42
C ARG A 133 -6.18 -14.94 9.61
N ARG A 134 -5.05 -15.61 9.35
CA ARG A 134 -4.08 -15.97 10.40
C ARG A 134 -3.45 -14.71 11.01
N ILE A 135 -3.13 -13.70 10.21
CA ILE A 135 -2.57 -12.42 10.71
C ILE A 135 -3.58 -11.72 11.63
N TYR A 136 -4.84 -11.58 11.21
CA TYR A 136 -5.89 -10.97 12.04
C TYR A 136 -6.12 -11.72 13.36
N ALA A 137 -6.13 -13.06 13.32
CA ALA A 137 -6.26 -13.88 14.52
C ALA A 137 -5.08 -13.66 15.51
N ILE A 138 -3.86 -13.54 14.99
CA ILE A 138 -2.67 -13.23 15.81
C ILE A 138 -2.78 -11.83 16.43
N GLY A 139 -3.29 -10.84 15.68
CA GLY A 139 -3.48 -9.47 16.15
C GLY A 139 -4.51 -9.34 17.27
N GLY A 140 -5.60 -10.11 17.21
CA GLY A 140 -6.64 -10.11 18.26
C GLY A 140 -6.20 -10.81 19.54
N ASN A 141 -5.64 -12.04 19.44
CA ASN A 141 -5.13 -12.76 20.60
C ASN A 141 -4.05 -13.80 20.19
N GLU A 142 -2.78 -13.46 20.42
CA GLU A 142 -1.64 -14.33 20.09
C GLU A 142 -1.71 -15.69 20.81
N SER A 143 -2.16 -15.73 22.07
CA SER A 143 -2.24 -16.97 22.86
C SER A 143 -3.33 -17.90 22.32
N ALA A 144 -4.50 -17.36 21.99
CA ALA A 144 -5.60 -18.13 21.40
C ALA A 144 -5.24 -18.63 19.99
N ALA A 145 -4.61 -17.79 19.17
CA ALA A 145 -4.13 -18.19 17.84
C ALA A 145 -3.11 -19.34 17.93
N ARG A 146 -2.26 -19.36 18.97
CA ARG A 146 -1.32 -20.46 19.22
C ARG A 146 -2.03 -21.78 19.51
N LEU A 147 -3.04 -21.73 20.38
CA LEU A 147 -3.85 -22.90 20.74
C LEU A 147 -4.64 -23.43 19.54
N ALA A 148 -5.05 -22.54 18.62
CA ALA A 148 -5.69 -22.90 17.35
C ALA A 148 -4.71 -23.43 16.28
N GLY A 149 -3.44 -23.70 16.63
CA GLY A 149 -2.45 -24.28 15.72
C GLY A 149 -1.88 -23.31 14.67
N VAL A 150 -2.09 -22.00 14.82
CA VAL A 150 -1.53 -21.00 13.89
C VAL A 150 -0.02 -20.87 14.12
N PRO A 151 0.83 -21.02 13.08
CA PRO A 151 2.28 -20.87 13.22
C PRO A 151 2.69 -19.41 13.34
N ILE A 152 2.58 -18.86 14.56
CA ILE A 152 2.81 -17.43 14.86
C ILE A 152 4.18 -16.93 14.39
N VAL A 153 5.24 -17.71 14.66
CA VAL A 153 6.61 -17.30 14.33
C VAL A 153 6.78 -17.14 12.81
N LYS A 154 6.34 -18.12 12.02
CA LYS A 154 6.41 -18.08 10.55
C LYS A 154 5.57 -16.93 9.99
N ALA A 155 4.37 -16.71 10.53
CA ALA A 155 3.51 -15.61 10.10
C ALA A 155 4.14 -14.25 10.38
N LYS A 156 4.72 -14.04 11.57
CA LYS A 156 5.41 -12.78 11.91
C LYS A 156 6.64 -12.54 11.03
N ILE A 157 7.47 -13.56 10.79
CA ILE A 157 8.64 -13.44 9.91
C ILE A 157 8.20 -13.03 8.49
N PHE A 158 7.16 -13.67 7.95
CA PHE A 158 6.65 -13.31 6.63
C PHE A 158 6.15 -11.87 6.57
N VAL A 159 5.39 -11.42 7.58
CA VAL A 159 4.88 -10.03 7.63
C VAL A 159 6.03 -9.03 7.66
N TYR A 160 7.08 -9.27 8.46
CA TYR A 160 8.25 -8.39 8.48
C TYR A 160 9.03 -8.41 7.16
N ALA A 161 9.21 -9.58 6.55
CA ALA A 161 9.87 -9.70 5.25
C ALA A 161 9.09 -8.98 4.13
N PHE A 162 7.77 -9.16 4.10
CA PHE A 162 6.90 -8.49 3.14
C PHE A 162 6.90 -6.97 3.33
N SER A 163 6.85 -6.49 4.58
CA SER A 163 6.99 -5.06 4.89
C SER A 163 8.34 -4.50 4.41
N GLY A 164 9.44 -5.22 4.63
CA GLY A 164 10.76 -4.84 4.12
C GLY A 164 10.84 -4.80 2.59
N LEU A 165 10.20 -5.75 1.90
CA LEU A 165 10.09 -5.76 0.45
C LEU A 165 9.28 -4.55 -0.06
N CYS A 166 8.16 -4.22 0.56
CA CYS A 166 7.39 -3.02 0.23
C CYS A 166 8.21 -1.74 0.46
N ALA A 167 8.93 -1.65 1.58
CA ALA A 167 9.81 -0.52 1.87
C ALA A 167 10.94 -0.37 0.83
N ALA A 168 11.50 -1.47 0.34
CA ALA A 168 12.50 -1.45 -0.73
C ALA A 168 11.92 -0.89 -2.05
N PHE A 169 10.70 -1.29 -2.44
CA PHE A 169 10.02 -0.73 -3.61
C PHE A 169 9.75 0.78 -3.45
N VAL A 170 9.27 1.20 -2.28
CA VAL A 170 9.04 2.64 -2.01
C VAL A 170 10.35 3.42 -2.07
N GLY A 171 11.43 2.90 -1.47
CA GLY A 171 12.75 3.51 -1.55
C GLY A 171 13.27 3.66 -2.98
N LEU A 172 13.09 2.63 -3.82
CA LEU A 172 13.42 2.68 -5.25
C LEU A 172 12.63 3.76 -5.98
N ILE A 173 11.32 3.85 -5.74
CA ILE A 173 10.44 4.85 -6.36
C ILE A 173 10.85 6.27 -5.95
N VAL A 174 11.12 6.50 -4.67
CA VAL A 174 11.50 7.82 -4.14
C VAL A 174 12.86 8.25 -4.68
N ALA A 175 13.85 7.36 -4.68
CA ALA A 175 15.17 7.64 -5.28
C ALA A 175 15.04 7.91 -6.79
N SER A 176 14.15 7.20 -7.47
CA SER A 176 13.84 7.41 -8.89
C SER A 176 13.12 8.73 -9.15
N GLN A 177 12.23 9.19 -8.27
CA GLN A 177 11.57 10.49 -8.45
C GLN A 177 12.53 11.65 -8.25
N LEU A 178 13.32 11.60 -7.18
CA LEU A 178 14.22 12.69 -6.79
C LEU A 178 15.47 12.77 -7.66
N GLN A 179 15.75 11.74 -8.47
CA GLN A 179 16.98 11.57 -9.28
C GLN A 179 18.27 11.82 -8.47
N THR A 180 18.15 11.71 -7.15
CA THR A 180 19.17 11.99 -6.15
C THR A 180 18.81 11.17 -4.92
N ALA A 181 19.82 10.62 -4.26
CA ALA A 181 19.69 9.91 -3.01
C ALA A 181 20.66 10.50 -1.99
N HIS A 182 20.13 11.04 -0.90
CA HIS A 182 20.93 11.45 0.25
C HIS A 182 20.79 10.40 1.35
N PRO A 183 21.82 10.12 2.16
CA PRO A 183 21.69 9.29 3.36
C PRO A 183 20.65 9.77 4.40
N MET A 184 20.09 10.98 4.24
CA MET A 184 19.04 11.52 5.09
C MET A 184 17.64 11.38 4.47
N SER A 185 17.54 10.93 3.21
CA SER A 185 16.28 10.67 2.52
C SER A 185 15.50 9.56 3.23
N GLY A 186 14.20 9.78 3.46
CA GLY A 186 13.33 8.84 4.17
C GLY A 186 13.29 9.04 5.69
N ASN A 187 13.88 10.11 6.23
CA ASN A 187 13.74 10.45 7.64
C ASN A 187 12.26 10.63 8.01
N MET A 188 11.80 9.99 9.09
CA MET A 188 10.41 9.96 9.57
C MET A 188 9.43 9.08 8.77
N PHE A 189 9.85 8.41 7.69
CA PHE A 189 8.94 7.53 6.94
C PHE A 189 8.42 6.36 7.79
N GLU A 190 9.20 5.88 8.75
CA GLU A 190 8.77 4.86 9.69
C GLU A 190 7.69 5.40 10.64
N MET A 191 7.80 6.66 11.06
CA MET A 191 6.80 7.32 11.90
C MET A 191 5.50 7.51 11.14
N ASP A 192 5.56 7.94 9.88
CA ASP A 192 4.38 8.09 9.01
C ASP A 192 3.71 6.74 8.75
N ALA A 193 4.50 5.68 8.53
CA ALA A 193 3.99 4.32 8.37
C ALA A 193 3.28 3.83 9.64
N ILE A 194 3.88 4.04 10.82
CA ILE A 194 3.24 3.71 12.10
C ILE A 194 1.95 4.53 12.26
N GLY A 195 2.01 5.85 12.02
CA GLY A 195 0.86 6.75 12.08
C GLY A 195 -0.29 6.30 11.18
N ALA A 196 0.00 5.94 9.93
CA ALA A 196 -0.99 5.42 8.99
C ALA A 196 -1.63 4.12 9.46
N THR A 197 -0.87 3.19 10.05
CA THR A 197 -1.44 1.94 10.56
C THR A 197 -2.26 2.11 11.85
N VAL A 198 -1.85 3.04 12.72
CA VAL A 198 -2.56 3.31 13.99
C VAL A 198 -3.83 4.11 13.76
N LEU A 199 -3.79 5.15 12.92
CA LEU A 199 -4.96 5.95 12.56
C LEU A 199 -5.90 5.23 11.59
N GLY A 200 -5.34 4.44 10.67
CA GLY A 200 -6.10 3.68 9.67
C GLY A 200 -6.66 2.34 10.16
N GLY A 201 -6.31 1.91 11.38
CA GLY A 201 -6.84 0.69 11.99
C GLY A 201 -8.34 0.82 12.29
N THR A 202 -9.18 0.32 11.39
CA THR A 202 -10.63 0.13 11.58
C THR A 202 -10.99 -1.34 11.43
#